data_AF-A0AA97DHY8-F1
#
_entry.id   AF-A0AA97DHY8-F1
#
_cell.length_a   1.000
_cell.length_b   1.000
_cell.length_c   1.000
_cell.angle_alpha   90.00
_cell.angle_beta   90.00
_cell.angle_gamma   90.00
#
_symmetry.space_group_name_H-M   'P 1'
#
loop_
_entity.id
_entity.type
_entity.pdbx_description
1 polymer ?
#
loop_
_entity_poly.entity_id
_entity_poly.type
_entity_poly.pdbx_seq_one_letter_code
_entity_poly.pdbx_strand_id
1 'polypeptide(L)'
;MSADMLTAAIAVPADRTKPIDFERGRLMVEETADPESFRFDDPESQLEEMVEDFDPDMHLDAEGEPSPEVIKRVGRRVIDELEEALNSSETDTIEVAGYRLYLSGGLSSGDSPTDAADAIWHAHHLPVTVLLAMGFIPDCRRPLSRTNGNPGPVTDTDIVDAIALGLGTKPEWSGADELEWIANAIGSVRPHPGDRDPAEYHTEFTERHGFDPVDDNFLIGYVSQYDNQEGGD
;
A
#
# COMPACT_ATOMS: atom_id res chain seq x y z
N MET A 1 24.03 26.07 11.16
CA MET A 1 22.90 25.15 10.94
C MET A 1 23.20 24.42 9.65
N SER A 2 23.28 23.10 9.68
CA SER A 2 23.36 22.27 8.46
C SER A 2 21.96 22.20 7.85
N ALA A 3 21.90 22.14 6.52
CA ALA A 3 20.64 21.85 5.82
C ALA A 3 20.69 20.40 5.34
N ASP A 4 19.61 19.67 5.59
CA ASP A 4 19.45 18.29 5.19
C ASP A 4 18.49 18.19 4.00
N MET A 5 18.74 17.24 3.10
CA MET A 5 17.81 16.96 2.01
C MET A 5 16.69 16.08 2.56
N LEU A 6 15.46 16.61 2.59
CA LEU A 6 14.27 15.87 3.02
C LEU A 6 13.36 15.59 1.82
N THR A 7 12.69 14.44 1.85
CA THR A 7 11.74 14.03 0.81
C THR A 7 10.56 13.34 1.46
N ALA A 8 9.37 13.77 1.07
CA ALA A 8 8.11 13.15 1.42
C ALA A 8 7.61 12.33 0.23
N ALA A 9 7.00 11.18 0.53
CA ALA A 9 6.43 10.30 -0.49
C ALA A 9 5.13 9.67 -0.02
N ILE A 10 4.16 9.57 -0.94
CA ILE A 10 2.96 8.74 -0.76
C ILE A 10 2.65 8.02 -2.06
N ALA A 11 2.15 6.79 -1.96
CA ALA A 11 2.03 5.87 -3.08
C ALA A 11 0.59 5.48 -3.36
N VAL A 12 0.27 5.30 -4.63
CA VAL A 12 -0.91 4.58 -5.11
C VAL A 12 -0.47 3.51 -6.11
N PRO A 13 -1.27 2.47 -6.38
CA PRO A 13 -0.97 1.56 -7.49
C PRO A 13 -0.98 2.32 -8.83
N ALA A 14 -0.03 2.02 -9.72
CA ALA A 14 0.14 2.71 -10.99
C ALA A 14 -0.96 2.35 -12.01
N ASP A 15 -1.50 1.13 -11.93
CA ASP A 15 -2.51 0.57 -12.84
C ASP A 15 -3.96 0.94 -12.46
N ARG A 16 -4.13 1.85 -11.50
CA ARG A 16 -5.46 2.29 -11.07
C ARG A 16 -6.30 2.81 -12.22
N THR A 17 -7.52 2.29 -12.29
CA THR A 17 -8.55 2.76 -13.23
C THR A 17 -9.42 3.89 -12.66
N LYS A 18 -9.31 4.15 -11.35
CA LYS A 18 -10.04 5.20 -10.64
C LYS A 18 -9.07 6.20 -10.02
N PRO A 19 -9.42 7.50 -9.97
CA PRO A 19 -8.63 8.50 -9.28
C PRO A 19 -8.54 8.20 -7.76
N ILE A 20 -7.72 8.99 -7.06
CA ILE A 20 -7.71 9.01 -5.59
C ILE A 20 -9.10 9.46 -5.12
N ASP A 21 -9.66 8.76 -4.13
CA ASP A 21 -11.03 9.01 -3.64
C ASP A 21 -11.00 9.78 -2.30
N PHE A 22 -10.64 11.06 -2.37
CA PHE A 22 -10.55 11.94 -1.19
C PHE A 22 -11.88 12.05 -0.44
N GLU A 23 -13.00 12.10 -1.16
CA GLU A 23 -14.34 12.11 -0.56
C GLU A 23 -14.60 10.86 0.27
N ARG A 24 -14.20 9.67 -0.21
CA ARG A 24 -14.29 8.44 0.58
C ARG A 24 -13.42 8.53 1.84
N GLY A 25 -12.23 9.13 1.75
CA GLY A 25 -11.39 9.41 2.91
C GLY A 25 -12.09 10.28 3.95
N ARG A 26 -12.65 11.42 3.52
CA ARG A 26 -13.40 12.35 4.40
C ARG A 26 -14.56 11.65 5.10
N LEU A 27 -15.32 10.82 4.38
CA LEU A 27 -16.40 10.02 4.98
C LEU A 27 -15.89 9.00 6.01
N MET A 28 -14.78 8.32 5.72
CA MET A 28 -14.18 7.35 6.65
C MET A 28 -13.67 8.01 7.93
N VAL A 29 -13.13 9.23 7.85
CA VAL A 29 -12.75 10.01 9.04
C VAL A 29 -13.96 10.24 9.95
N GLU A 30 -15.13 10.56 9.38
CA GLU A 30 -16.36 10.74 10.16
C GLU A 30 -16.87 9.46 10.82
N GLU A 31 -16.75 8.34 10.10
CA GLU A 31 -17.12 7.00 10.56
C GLU A 31 -16.11 6.43 11.56
N THR A 32 -14.91 7.02 11.67
CA THR A 32 -13.89 6.57 12.63
C THR A 32 -14.35 6.88 14.05
N ALA A 33 -14.50 5.81 14.84
CA ALA A 33 -14.99 5.87 16.21
C ALA A 33 -13.87 5.99 17.25
N ASP A 34 -12.64 5.63 16.88
CA ASP A 34 -11.53 5.47 17.81
C ASP A 34 -10.41 6.50 17.53
N PRO A 35 -10.24 7.50 18.41
CA PRO A 35 -9.10 8.41 18.45
C PRO A 35 -7.73 7.75 18.28
N GLU A 36 -7.50 6.62 18.96
CA GLU A 36 -6.20 5.94 18.99
C GLU A 36 -5.79 5.34 17.64
N SER A 37 -6.73 5.29 16.68
CA SER A 37 -6.44 4.84 15.31
C SER A 37 -5.60 5.83 14.51
N PHE A 38 -5.54 7.09 14.95
CA PHE A 38 -4.65 8.11 14.41
C PHE A 38 -3.27 7.96 15.04
N ARG A 39 -2.24 8.14 14.22
CA ARG A 39 -0.85 7.82 14.61
C ARG A 39 -0.11 9.08 15.06
N PHE A 40 -0.49 9.61 16.21
CA PHE A 40 0.26 10.68 16.86
C PHE A 40 1.22 10.06 17.89
N ASP A 41 2.52 10.24 17.68
CA ASP A 41 3.56 9.79 18.62
C ASP A 41 3.74 10.80 19.77
N ASP A 42 3.46 12.08 19.48
CA ASP A 42 3.45 13.20 20.42
C ASP A 42 2.27 14.12 20.07
N PRO A 43 1.06 13.82 20.59
CA PRO A 43 -0.16 14.54 20.23
C PRO A 43 -0.08 16.04 20.47
N GLU A 44 0.60 16.50 21.53
CA GLU A 44 0.69 17.93 21.85
C GLU A 44 1.47 18.68 20.77
N SER A 45 2.72 18.28 20.51
CA SER A 45 3.57 18.93 19.50
C SER A 45 2.98 18.82 18.09
N GLN A 46 2.48 17.63 17.73
CA GLN A 46 1.97 17.38 16.38
C GLN A 46 0.65 18.11 16.11
N LEU A 47 -0.22 18.26 17.11
CA LEU A 47 -1.47 19.01 16.93
C LEU A 47 -1.27 20.51 17.01
N GLU A 48 -0.25 21.02 17.71
CA GLU A 48 0.11 22.44 17.69
C GLU A 48 0.41 22.93 16.26
N GLU A 49 1.02 22.08 15.43
CA GLU A 49 1.32 22.37 14.02
C GLU A 49 0.07 22.31 13.13
N MET A 50 -0.92 21.48 13.49
CA MET A 50 -2.06 21.13 12.63
C MET A 50 -3.38 21.80 13.04
N VAL A 51 -3.47 22.35 14.24
CA VAL A 51 -4.69 22.97 14.80
C VAL A 51 -4.45 24.45 15.05
N GLU A 52 -5.22 25.29 14.39
CA GLU A 52 -5.20 26.74 14.66
C GLU A 52 -5.69 27.02 16.10
N ASP A 53 -4.97 27.89 16.81
CA ASP A 53 -5.20 28.22 18.22
C ASP A 53 -5.23 26.97 19.12
N PHE A 54 -4.30 26.03 18.89
CA PHE A 54 -4.16 24.84 19.73
C PHE A 54 -3.95 25.23 21.20
N ASP A 55 -4.76 24.60 22.05
CA ASP A 55 -4.74 24.74 23.50
C ASP A 55 -4.84 23.33 24.11
N PRO A 56 -3.78 22.81 24.74
CA PRO A 56 -3.79 21.48 25.35
C PRO A 56 -4.97 21.26 26.29
N ASP A 57 -5.37 22.29 27.06
CA ASP A 57 -6.46 22.19 28.04
C ASP A 57 -7.84 22.06 27.36
N MET A 58 -7.94 22.45 26.09
CA MET A 58 -9.18 22.37 25.30
C MET A 58 -9.22 21.21 24.31
N HIS A 59 -8.06 20.76 23.84
CA HIS A 59 -7.95 19.85 22.71
C HIS A 59 -7.50 18.44 23.12
N LEU A 60 -6.81 18.32 24.25
CA LEU A 60 -6.38 17.07 24.84
C LEU A 60 -7.21 16.75 26.09
N ASP A 61 -7.36 15.47 26.39
CA ASP A 61 -7.94 15.00 27.64
C ASP A 61 -6.88 14.94 28.77
N ALA A 62 -7.28 14.41 29.94
CA ALA A 62 -6.41 14.35 31.11
C ALA A 62 -5.24 13.37 30.93
N GLU A 63 -5.34 12.47 29.95
CA GLU A 63 -4.34 11.50 29.57
C GLU A 63 -3.40 12.04 28.46
N GLY A 64 -3.69 13.23 27.91
CA GLY A 64 -2.95 13.85 26.83
C GLY A 64 -3.42 13.41 25.43
N GLU A 65 -4.56 12.73 25.35
CA GLU A 65 -5.11 12.20 24.10
C GLU A 65 -6.10 13.19 23.46
N PRO A 66 -6.11 13.31 22.13
CA PRO A 66 -6.99 14.25 21.48
C PRO A 66 -8.45 13.77 21.45
N SER A 67 -9.38 14.70 21.65
CA SER A 67 -10.81 14.37 21.60
C SER A 67 -11.26 13.90 20.20
N PRO A 68 -12.31 13.06 20.10
CA PRO A 68 -12.83 12.60 18.81
C PRO A 68 -13.19 13.72 17.85
N GLU A 69 -13.74 14.83 18.34
CA GLU A 69 -14.07 16.01 17.52
C GLU A 69 -12.84 16.70 16.93
N VAL A 70 -11.75 16.80 17.71
CA VAL A 70 -10.48 17.40 17.25
C VAL A 70 -9.87 16.52 16.17
N ILE A 71 -9.80 15.21 16.41
CA ILE A 71 -9.23 14.27 15.46
C ILE A 71 -10.00 14.23 14.14
N LYS A 72 -11.33 14.29 14.17
CA LYS A 72 -12.13 14.36 12.94
C LYS A 72 -11.87 15.64 12.16
N ARG A 73 -11.75 16.78 12.86
CA ARG A 73 -11.42 18.06 12.23
C ARG A 73 -10.03 18.02 11.59
N VAL A 74 -9.03 17.53 12.32
CA VAL A 74 -7.65 17.38 11.84
C VAL A 74 -7.60 16.41 10.66
N GLY A 75 -8.22 15.24 10.79
CA GLY A 75 -8.27 14.23 9.73
C GLY A 75 -8.88 14.77 8.43
N ARG A 76 -9.94 15.58 8.51
CA ARG A 76 -10.48 16.28 7.33
C ARG A 76 -9.44 17.26 6.76
N ARG A 77 -8.91 18.15 7.59
CA ARG A 77 -7.92 19.15 7.17
C ARG A 77 -6.72 18.51 6.46
N VAL A 78 -6.18 17.42 7.00
CA VAL A 78 -5.08 16.65 6.39
C VAL A 78 -5.44 16.14 5.00
N ILE A 79 -6.67 15.64 4.82
CA ILE A 79 -7.13 15.16 3.52
C ILE A 79 -7.25 16.31 2.52
N ASP A 80 -7.77 17.47 2.96
CA ASP A 80 -7.90 18.67 2.13
C ASP A 80 -6.54 19.20 1.68
N GLU A 81 -5.58 19.32 2.61
CA GLU A 81 -4.22 19.76 2.34
C GLU A 81 -3.47 18.77 1.44
N LEU A 82 -3.65 17.47 1.65
CA LEU A 82 -3.09 16.43 0.78
C LEU A 82 -3.67 16.54 -0.65
N GLU A 83 -4.99 16.72 -0.78
CA GLU A 83 -5.63 16.89 -2.09
C GLU A 83 -5.09 18.12 -2.84
N GLU A 84 -4.89 19.24 -2.15
CA GLU A 84 -4.26 20.42 -2.73
C GLU A 84 -2.79 20.17 -3.10
N ALA A 85 -2.01 19.59 -2.19
CA ALA A 85 -0.60 19.29 -2.38
C ALA A 85 -0.35 18.40 -3.61
N LEU A 86 -1.15 17.34 -3.79
CA LEU A 86 -0.99 16.43 -4.93
C LEU A 86 -1.36 17.07 -6.28
N ASN A 87 -2.08 18.19 -6.27
CA ASN A 87 -2.41 18.98 -7.47
C ASN A 87 -1.51 20.21 -7.65
N SER A 88 -0.58 20.45 -6.73
CA SER A 88 0.32 21.61 -6.75
C SER A 88 1.53 21.40 -7.68
N SER A 89 2.25 22.48 -7.98
CA SER A 89 3.53 22.41 -8.70
C SER A 89 4.71 21.94 -7.84
N GLU A 90 4.49 21.72 -6.54
CA GLU A 90 5.51 21.26 -5.59
C GLU A 90 5.57 19.73 -5.49
N THR A 91 4.63 19.04 -6.14
CA THR A 91 4.56 17.58 -6.17
C THR A 91 4.91 17.05 -7.55
N ASP A 92 5.95 16.22 -7.61
CA ASP A 92 6.31 15.43 -8.78
C ASP A 92 5.76 14.00 -8.68
N THR A 93 5.70 13.31 -9.82
CA THR A 93 5.31 11.89 -9.86
C THR A 93 6.33 11.01 -10.55
N ILE A 94 6.49 9.78 -10.04
CA ILE A 94 7.31 8.74 -10.67
C ILE A 94 6.59 7.39 -10.57
N GLU A 95 6.68 6.58 -11.62
CA GLU A 95 6.21 5.20 -11.60
C GLU A 95 7.38 4.23 -11.39
N VAL A 96 7.30 3.40 -10.36
CA VAL A 96 8.35 2.43 -10.01
C VAL A 96 7.74 1.23 -9.29
N ALA A 97 8.17 0.02 -9.67
CA ALA A 97 7.72 -1.23 -9.05
C ALA A 97 6.18 -1.38 -8.96
N GLY A 98 5.46 -0.91 -9.99
CA GLY A 98 3.99 -0.93 -10.06
C GLY A 98 3.30 0.16 -9.24
N TYR A 99 4.03 1.00 -8.52
CA TYR A 99 3.49 2.15 -7.78
C TYR A 99 3.62 3.43 -8.60
N ARG A 100 2.64 4.33 -8.48
CA ARG A 100 2.83 5.75 -8.75
C ARG A 100 3.08 6.45 -7.42
N LEU A 101 4.29 6.98 -7.28
CA LEU A 101 4.71 7.78 -6.13
C LEU A 101 4.44 9.26 -6.42
N TYR A 102 3.86 9.94 -5.45
CA TYR A 102 3.82 11.40 -5.36
C TYR A 102 4.92 11.85 -4.42
N LEU A 103 5.75 12.78 -4.86
CA LEU A 103 6.99 13.17 -4.20
C LEU A 103 7.07 14.68 -4.07
N SER A 104 7.46 15.15 -2.89
CA SER A 104 7.88 16.54 -2.68
C SER A 104 9.09 16.58 -1.76
N GLY A 105 9.98 17.56 -1.91
CA GLY A 105 11.20 17.59 -1.12
C GLY A 105 12.16 18.72 -1.49
N GLY A 106 13.19 18.87 -0.67
CA GLY A 106 14.17 19.95 -0.81
C GLY A 106 15.11 20.06 0.38
N LEU A 107 15.92 21.11 0.39
CA LEU A 107 16.79 21.44 1.51
C LEU A 107 15.97 22.02 2.65
N SER A 108 16.08 21.44 3.83
CA SER A 108 15.45 21.91 5.07
C SER A 108 16.50 22.27 6.10
N SER A 109 16.21 23.30 6.91
CA SER A 109 17.00 23.69 8.08
C SER A 109 16.28 23.47 9.42
N GLY A 110 15.25 22.63 9.44
CA GLY A 110 14.46 22.32 10.64
C GLY A 110 13.00 21.99 10.36
N ASP A 111 12.42 22.59 9.33
CA ASP A 111 10.99 22.49 9.01
C ASP A 111 10.75 21.64 7.75
N SER A 112 9.49 21.56 7.30
CA SER A 112 9.21 20.96 6.00
C SER A 112 9.84 21.77 4.85
N PRO A 113 10.42 21.10 3.82
CA PRO A 113 11.07 21.80 2.72
C PRO A 113 10.07 22.50 1.77
N THR A 114 8.81 22.08 1.78
CA THR A 114 7.69 22.57 0.98
C THR A 114 6.38 22.28 1.72
N ASP A 115 5.32 23.04 1.42
CA ASP A 115 3.98 22.80 1.97
C ASP A 115 3.44 21.44 1.51
N ALA A 116 3.76 21.04 0.27
CA ALA A 116 3.40 19.72 -0.23
C ALA A 116 4.12 18.56 0.49
N ALA A 117 5.38 18.73 0.91
CA ALA A 117 6.07 17.71 1.69
C ALA A 117 5.44 17.56 3.08
N ASP A 118 5.05 18.68 3.68
CA ASP A 118 4.35 18.73 4.96
C ASP A 118 3.02 17.97 4.92
N ALA A 119 2.17 18.29 3.94
CA ALA A 119 0.88 17.64 3.73
C ALA A 119 1.03 16.11 3.49
N ILE A 120 2.05 15.68 2.76
CA ILE A 120 2.34 14.26 2.53
C ILE A 120 2.76 13.57 3.84
N TRP A 121 3.57 14.20 4.69
CA TRP A 121 3.92 13.63 5.99
C TRP A 121 2.73 13.57 6.94
N HIS A 122 1.94 14.64 7.00
CA HIS A 122 0.72 14.70 7.80
C HIS A 122 -0.28 13.59 7.43
N ALA A 123 -0.37 13.22 6.15
CA ALA A 123 -1.20 12.11 5.70
C ALA A 123 -0.88 10.78 6.41
N HIS A 124 0.36 10.55 6.87
CA HIS A 124 0.74 9.33 7.59
C HIS A 124 0.21 9.26 9.03
N HIS A 125 -0.32 10.37 9.58
CA HIS A 125 -1.06 10.36 10.84
C HIS A 125 -2.49 9.83 10.69
N LEU A 126 -3.04 9.80 9.47
CA LEU A 126 -4.36 9.24 9.21
C LEU A 126 -4.37 7.73 9.49
N PRO A 127 -5.51 7.17 9.93
CA PRO A 127 -5.67 5.74 10.06
C PRO A 127 -5.39 5.04 8.72
N VAL A 128 -4.74 3.88 8.78
CA VAL A 128 -4.45 3.05 7.59
C VAL A 128 -5.72 2.75 6.79
N THR A 129 -6.84 2.53 7.47
CA THR A 129 -8.14 2.28 6.83
C THR A 129 -8.63 3.47 6.00
N VAL A 130 -8.34 4.71 6.44
CA VAL A 130 -8.67 5.94 5.70
C VAL A 130 -7.77 6.07 4.47
N LEU A 131 -6.45 5.89 4.63
CA LEU A 131 -5.49 5.92 3.52
C LEU A 131 -5.84 4.89 2.43
N LEU A 132 -6.12 3.65 2.84
CA LEU A 132 -6.53 2.57 1.94
C LEU A 132 -7.86 2.88 1.24
N ALA A 133 -8.81 3.52 1.93
CA ALA A 133 -10.09 3.89 1.36
C ALA A 133 -9.96 4.98 0.27
N MET A 134 -9.03 5.92 0.43
CA MET A 134 -8.66 6.87 -0.64
C MET A 134 -7.88 6.18 -1.77
N GLY A 135 -7.23 5.06 -1.46
CA GLY A 135 -6.50 4.22 -2.40
C GLY A 135 -4.97 4.33 -2.29
N PHE A 136 -4.47 4.94 -1.23
CA PHE A 136 -3.05 5.00 -0.93
C PHE A 136 -2.54 3.70 -0.31
N ILE A 137 -1.24 3.47 -0.46
CA ILE A 137 -0.53 2.30 0.07
C ILE A 137 0.40 2.78 1.19
N PRO A 138 0.08 2.48 2.47
CA PRO A 138 0.83 3.01 3.61
C PRO A 138 2.28 2.52 3.70
N ASP A 139 2.59 1.33 3.18
CA ASP A 139 3.95 0.77 3.17
C ASP A 139 4.33 0.34 1.75
N CYS A 140 4.70 1.32 0.92
CA CYS A 140 5.13 1.11 -0.47
C CYS A 140 6.53 0.49 -0.60
N ARG A 141 7.15 0.07 0.51
CA ARG A 141 8.41 -0.71 0.52
C ARG A 141 8.16 -2.21 0.33
N ARG A 142 6.92 -2.66 0.50
CA ARG A 142 6.50 -4.04 0.24
C ARG A 142 6.05 -4.18 -1.21
N PRO A 143 6.12 -5.39 -1.81
CA PRO A 143 5.54 -5.61 -3.14
C PRO A 143 4.04 -5.28 -3.16
N LEU A 144 3.54 -4.78 -4.29
CA LEU A 144 2.11 -4.58 -4.50
C LEU A 144 1.36 -5.90 -4.35
N SER A 145 0.39 -5.92 -3.44
CA SER A 145 -0.59 -6.98 -3.32
C SER A 145 -1.92 -6.41 -2.87
N ARG A 146 -2.97 -7.20 -2.90
CA ARG A 146 -4.26 -6.79 -2.35
C ARG A 146 -4.22 -6.66 -0.83
N THR A 147 -3.30 -7.36 -0.15
CA THR A 147 -3.14 -7.26 1.31
C THR A 147 -2.54 -5.94 1.78
N ASN A 148 -1.83 -5.22 0.90
CA ASN A 148 -1.36 -3.86 1.19
C ASN A 148 -2.18 -2.75 0.51
N GLY A 149 -3.32 -3.08 -0.11
CA GLY A 149 -4.31 -2.08 -0.52
C GLY A 149 -4.58 -1.90 -2.02
N ASN A 150 -4.03 -2.76 -2.89
CA ASN A 150 -4.24 -2.62 -4.32
C ASN A 150 -5.69 -2.96 -4.75
N PRO A 151 -6.47 -2.05 -5.36
CA PRO A 151 -7.77 -2.38 -5.92
C PRO A 151 -7.63 -3.02 -7.32
N GLY A 152 -8.27 -4.18 -7.56
CA GLY A 152 -8.20 -4.87 -8.85
C GLY A 152 -8.60 -6.34 -8.74
N PRO A 153 -8.61 -7.15 -9.82
CA PRO A 153 -8.79 -8.62 -9.80
C PRO A 153 -7.60 -9.34 -9.10
N VAL A 154 -7.78 -10.61 -8.72
CA VAL A 154 -6.75 -11.36 -7.99
C VAL A 154 -5.60 -11.56 -8.97
N THR A 155 -4.35 -11.32 -8.56
CA THR A 155 -3.17 -11.60 -9.38
C THR A 155 -2.47 -12.88 -8.93
N ASP A 156 -1.59 -13.41 -9.77
CA ASP A 156 -0.77 -14.57 -9.40
C ASP A 156 0.09 -14.29 -8.16
N THR A 157 0.61 -13.05 -8.03
CA THR A 157 1.39 -12.62 -6.86
C THR A 157 0.55 -12.66 -5.59
N ASP A 158 -0.72 -12.22 -5.63
CA ASP A 158 -1.63 -12.28 -4.48
C ASP A 158 -1.86 -13.71 -4.01
N ILE A 159 -1.96 -14.65 -4.95
CA ILE A 159 -2.14 -16.07 -4.66
C ILE A 159 -0.87 -16.68 -4.07
N VAL A 160 0.30 -16.36 -4.61
CA VAL A 160 1.59 -16.83 -4.07
C VAL A 160 1.80 -16.29 -2.66
N ASP A 161 1.50 -15.02 -2.40
CA ASP A 161 1.61 -14.42 -1.07
C ASP A 161 0.62 -15.05 -0.08
N ALA A 162 -0.63 -15.27 -0.49
CA ALA A 162 -1.64 -15.93 0.33
C ALA A 162 -1.22 -17.37 0.69
N ILE A 163 -0.71 -18.12 -0.29
CA ILE A 163 -0.16 -19.46 -0.10
C ILE A 163 1.02 -19.40 0.89
N ALA A 164 2.01 -18.55 0.64
CA ALA A 164 3.18 -18.41 1.50
C ALA A 164 2.80 -18.05 2.95
N LEU A 165 1.84 -17.14 3.16
CA LEU A 165 1.33 -16.78 4.47
C LEU A 165 0.62 -17.95 5.15
N GLY A 166 -0.27 -18.64 4.45
CA GLY A 166 -1.01 -19.79 4.99
C GLY A 166 -0.08 -20.95 5.37
N LEU A 167 0.93 -21.23 4.55
CA LEU A 167 1.94 -22.25 4.79
C LEU A 167 2.87 -21.88 5.96
N GLY A 168 3.25 -20.59 6.07
CA GLY A 168 4.17 -20.09 7.09
C GLY A 168 3.57 -19.84 8.48
N THR A 169 2.22 -19.80 8.59
CA THR A 169 1.54 -19.48 9.86
C THR A 169 0.86 -20.69 10.51
N LYS A 170 0.73 -21.81 9.81
CA LYS A 170 0.13 -23.03 10.36
C LYS A 170 1.15 -23.88 11.14
N PRO A 171 0.80 -24.33 12.36
CA PRO A 171 1.69 -25.18 13.16
C PRO A 171 1.80 -26.61 12.62
N GLU A 172 0.75 -27.14 11.97
CA GLU A 172 0.72 -28.49 11.36
C GLU A 172 -0.15 -28.47 10.09
N TRP A 173 0.16 -29.35 9.14
CA TRP A 173 -0.56 -29.48 7.86
C TRP A 173 -1.23 -30.86 7.79
N SER A 174 -2.52 -30.91 7.49
CA SER A 174 -3.25 -32.16 7.23
C SER A 174 -2.97 -32.71 5.82
N GLY A 175 -2.38 -31.88 4.96
CA GLY A 175 -1.91 -32.24 3.63
C GLY A 175 -3.03 -32.13 2.61
N ALA A 176 -4.08 -32.95 2.74
CA ALA A 176 -5.17 -32.97 1.77
C ALA A 176 -5.96 -31.65 1.72
N ASP A 177 -6.32 -31.10 2.89
CA ASP A 177 -7.12 -29.87 2.96
C ASP A 177 -6.31 -28.64 2.51
N GLU A 178 -5.02 -28.59 2.86
CA GLU A 178 -4.13 -27.52 2.39
C GLU A 178 -3.87 -27.58 0.89
N LEU A 179 -3.72 -28.79 0.31
CA LEU A 179 -3.53 -28.96 -1.13
C LEU A 179 -4.79 -28.54 -1.90
N GLU A 180 -5.98 -28.88 -1.42
CA GLU A 180 -7.23 -28.43 -2.03
C GLU A 180 -7.41 -26.92 -1.89
N TRP A 181 -7.04 -26.33 -0.75
CA TRP A 181 -7.03 -24.88 -0.58
C TRP A 181 -6.06 -24.19 -1.54
N ILE A 182 -4.83 -24.68 -1.69
CA ILE A 182 -3.84 -24.17 -2.65
C ILE A 182 -4.36 -24.26 -4.08
N ALA A 183 -4.94 -25.42 -4.46
CA ALA A 183 -5.48 -25.63 -5.79
C ALA A 183 -6.62 -24.65 -6.10
N ASN A 184 -7.54 -24.45 -5.15
CA ASN A 184 -8.61 -23.47 -5.24
C ASN A 184 -8.09 -22.04 -5.35
N ALA A 185 -7.04 -21.69 -4.59
CA ALA A 185 -6.41 -20.38 -4.64
C ALA A 185 -5.80 -20.11 -6.03
N ILE A 186 -5.03 -21.06 -6.58
CA ILE A 186 -4.50 -20.99 -7.96
C ILE A 186 -5.64 -20.92 -8.99
N GLY A 187 -6.69 -21.71 -8.79
CA GLY A 187 -7.87 -21.75 -9.66
C GLY A 187 -8.66 -20.44 -9.74
N SER A 188 -8.41 -19.49 -8.85
CA SER A 188 -9.05 -18.17 -8.89
C SER A 188 -8.41 -17.20 -9.91
N VAL A 189 -7.19 -17.50 -10.38
CA VAL A 189 -6.40 -16.66 -11.31
C VAL A 189 -5.96 -17.40 -12.56
N ARG A 190 -5.94 -18.74 -12.50
CA ARG A 190 -5.52 -19.64 -13.59
C ARG A 190 -6.50 -20.81 -13.69
N PRO A 191 -6.42 -21.63 -14.75
CA PRO A 191 -7.13 -22.90 -14.79
C PRO A 191 -6.83 -23.71 -13.51
N HIS A 192 -7.90 -24.19 -12.86
CA HIS A 192 -7.77 -24.92 -11.61
C HIS A 192 -6.94 -26.20 -11.81
N PRO A 193 -5.95 -26.50 -10.96
CA PRO A 193 -5.04 -27.63 -11.16
C PRO A 193 -5.72 -29.00 -11.25
N GLY A 194 -6.91 -29.14 -10.66
CA GLY A 194 -7.70 -30.38 -10.70
C GLY A 194 -8.58 -30.55 -11.94
N ASP A 195 -8.69 -29.54 -12.80
CA ASP A 195 -9.66 -29.52 -13.90
C ASP A 195 -9.08 -30.00 -15.24
N ARG A 196 -7.79 -30.35 -15.25
CA ARG A 196 -7.07 -30.82 -16.44
C ARG A 196 -6.30 -32.10 -16.16
N ASP A 197 -6.15 -32.91 -17.20
CA ASP A 197 -5.23 -34.05 -17.13
C ASP A 197 -3.79 -33.55 -16.96
N PRO A 198 -3.04 -34.03 -15.95
CA PRO A 198 -1.69 -33.55 -15.69
C PRO A 198 -0.71 -33.75 -16.85
N ALA A 199 -0.86 -34.83 -17.63
CA ALA A 199 0.03 -35.11 -18.76
C ALA A 199 -0.28 -34.20 -19.95
N GLU A 200 -1.56 -33.90 -20.20
CA GLU A 200 -1.96 -32.92 -21.20
C GLU A 200 -1.48 -31.51 -20.84
N TYR A 201 -1.62 -31.11 -19.58
CA TYR A 201 -1.15 -29.80 -19.10
C TYR A 201 0.38 -29.68 -19.19
N HIS A 202 1.12 -30.71 -18.78
CA HIS A 202 2.58 -30.76 -18.89
C HIS A 202 3.05 -30.63 -20.33
N THR A 203 2.42 -31.35 -21.25
CA THR A 203 2.73 -31.28 -22.69
C THR A 203 2.47 -29.88 -23.23
N GLU A 204 1.29 -29.31 -22.99
CA GLU A 204 0.94 -27.95 -23.45
C GLU A 204 1.89 -26.89 -22.88
N PHE A 205 2.23 -26.97 -21.59
CA PHE A 205 3.16 -26.05 -20.96
C PHE A 205 4.55 -26.13 -21.60
N THR A 206 5.07 -27.35 -21.77
CA THR A 206 6.39 -27.59 -22.36
C THR A 206 6.44 -27.13 -23.81
N GLU A 207 5.38 -27.35 -24.59
CA GLU A 207 5.26 -26.86 -25.96
C GLU A 207 5.21 -25.33 -26.02
N ARG A 208 4.47 -24.69 -25.10
CA ARG A 208 4.28 -23.24 -25.07
C ARG A 208 5.53 -22.49 -24.62
N HIS A 209 6.24 -23.01 -23.63
CA HIS A 209 7.35 -22.30 -22.98
C HIS A 209 8.72 -22.84 -23.41
N GLY A 210 8.81 -24.04 -23.98
CA GLY A 210 10.06 -24.64 -24.41
C GLY A 210 10.93 -25.20 -23.28
N PHE A 211 10.38 -25.36 -22.07
CA PHE A 211 11.04 -25.94 -20.90
C PHE A 211 10.16 -26.99 -20.26
N ASP A 212 10.80 -28.03 -19.74
CA ASP A 212 10.14 -29.05 -18.94
C ASP A 212 10.06 -28.60 -17.47
N PRO A 213 8.85 -28.45 -16.88
CA PRO A 213 8.70 -28.03 -15.49
C PRO A 213 9.18 -29.06 -14.45
N VAL A 214 9.53 -30.28 -14.86
CA VAL A 214 10.18 -31.26 -13.96
C VAL A 214 11.71 -31.29 -14.07
N ASP A 215 12.31 -30.44 -14.91
CA ASP A 215 13.77 -30.25 -14.92
C ASP A 215 14.21 -29.52 -13.64
N ASP A 216 15.31 -29.95 -13.02
CA ASP A 216 15.89 -29.29 -11.83
C ASP A 216 16.26 -27.81 -12.10
N ASN A 217 16.50 -27.45 -13.36
CA ASN A 217 16.80 -26.09 -13.80
C ASN A 217 15.55 -25.30 -14.20
N PHE A 218 14.34 -25.88 -14.07
CA PHE A 218 13.08 -25.25 -14.47
C PHE A 218 12.95 -23.83 -13.91
N LEU A 219 13.08 -23.66 -12.59
CA LEU A 219 12.89 -22.35 -11.96
C LEU A 219 13.88 -21.31 -12.49
N ILE A 220 15.14 -21.71 -12.73
CA ILE A 220 16.19 -20.83 -13.26
C ILE A 220 15.88 -20.45 -14.71
N GLY A 221 15.51 -21.43 -15.55
CA GLY A 221 15.16 -21.21 -16.95
C GLY A 221 13.89 -20.40 -17.14
N TYR A 222 12.84 -20.69 -16.35
CA TYR A 222 11.55 -20.03 -16.44
C TYR A 222 11.64 -18.57 -15.97
N VAL A 223 12.28 -18.29 -14.84
CA VAL A 223 12.43 -16.90 -14.33
C VAL A 223 13.31 -16.07 -15.27
N SER A 224 14.43 -16.61 -15.76
CA SER A 224 15.34 -15.88 -16.64
C SER A 224 14.74 -15.52 -18.01
N GLN A 225 13.70 -16.21 -18.48
CA GLN A 225 12.98 -15.81 -19.69
C GLN A 225 12.11 -14.57 -19.51
N TYR A 226 11.54 -14.37 -18.32
CA TYR A 226 10.74 -13.18 -18.02
C TYR A 226 11.63 -11.95 -17.76
N ASP A 227 12.80 -12.13 -17.14
CA ASP A 227 13.78 -11.04 -16.97
C ASP A 227 14.34 -10.52 -18.32
N ASN A 228 14.42 -11.38 -19.34
CA ASN A 228 14.93 -11.00 -20.67
C ASN A 228 13.85 -10.36 -21.58
N GLN A 229 12.57 -10.39 -21.19
CA GLN A 229 11.48 -9.75 -21.96
C GLN A 229 11.24 -8.29 -21.57
N GLU A 230 11.70 -7.82 -20.41
CA GLU A 230 11.66 -6.39 -20.02
C GLU A 230 12.81 -5.56 -20.64
N GLY A 231 13.69 -6.17 -21.43
CA GLY A 231 14.88 -5.54 -22.03
C GLY A 231 14.87 -5.38 -23.56
N GLY A 232 13.72 -5.50 -24.23
CA GLY A 232 13.64 -5.52 -25.69
C GLY A 232 12.59 -4.59 -26.30
N ASP A 233 13.09 -3.44 -26.78
CA ASP A 233 12.50 -2.37 -27.62
C ASP A 233 11.38 -1.47 -27.06
#